data_AF-A0A8J6C7Q5-F1
#
_entry.id   AF-A0A8J6C7Q5-F1
#
_cell.length_a   1.000
_cell.length_b   1.000
_cell.length_c   1.000
_cell.angle_alpha   90.00
_cell.angle_beta   90.00
_cell.angle_gamma   90.00
#
_symmetry.space_group_name_H-M   'P 1'
#
loop_
_entity.id
_entity.type
_entity.pdbx_description
1 polymer ?
#
loop_
_entity_poly.entity_id
_entity_poly.type
_entity_poly.pdbx_seq_one_letter_code
_entity_poly.pdbx_strand_id
1 'polypeptide(L)'
;MLQLSPDDISGFALVDDEFRAIKKAFFQRALDTHPDKGGDAAEFRKVSYAFNVMRELFEAHEIESFARDADRPVKPAHDEDAEAGEPGPTFSWEFYATVEKSTIPPYRVEIARTGRSACNQQGSRRKCSEGRQFIKQGEPRIGWMQETTGDYGRWCHLECWRVPSKVYLGLPDPETASEDEVEAALMGMDEIAMCGFAELPPDKRRLVTRHAMNKENWAKLTRSLPQVSRREREASEPDDVGEALETKKDPDSAVARRREQKSRYAPPVPGQAGCRPDALKGLKVVLTGTFPEVGGGMGLTLGKERTKAIVEAFGGRVMSSASSRTDMLVVGHDPGFGSVLKARTHGTPMLSLPELSKLLAGHMSLDDAAKRRMRIEHFSTGFRGQNLAKKASPEDLAIAKGDAPPRQIAGGGRKRAITKGSRTARPKADGTRGSRRAQGTDRDGTAAAEEEGSNGGSAAKRRARARSGGRGADAKASSAA
;
A
#
# COMPACT_ATOMS: atom_id res chain seq x y z
N MET A 1 13.26 2.91 -27.89
CA MET A 1 11.91 2.77 -27.29
C MET A 1 11.95 1.70 -26.21
N LEU A 2 10.98 1.69 -25.28
CA LEU A 2 10.91 0.71 -24.18
C LEU A 2 10.73 -0.72 -24.73
N GLN A 3 11.25 -1.73 -24.02
CA GLN A 3 11.07 -3.15 -24.39
C GLN A 3 9.65 -3.70 -24.13
N LEU A 4 8.68 -2.84 -23.83
CA LEU A 4 7.26 -3.22 -23.74
C LEU A 4 6.58 -2.91 -25.07
N SER A 5 5.98 -3.94 -25.68
CA SER A 5 4.98 -3.73 -26.73
C SER A 5 3.63 -3.30 -26.13
N PRO A 6 2.73 -2.69 -26.91
CA PRO A 6 1.33 -2.48 -26.49
C PRO A 6 0.64 -3.80 -26.09
N ASP A 7 0.98 -4.91 -26.73
CA ASP A 7 0.45 -6.24 -26.40
C ASP A 7 0.84 -6.69 -24.98
N ASP A 8 2.08 -6.42 -24.53
CA ASP A 8 2.55 -6.76 -23.19
C ASP A 8 1.76 -6.06 -22.06
N ILE A 9 1.20 -4.89 -22.36
CA ILE A 9 0.39 -4.11 -21.41
C ILE A 9 -1.12 -4.25 -21.63
N SER A 10 -1.58 -4.69 -22.81
CA SER A 10 -3.00 -4.93 -23.12
C SER A 10 -3.73 -5.90 -22.18
N GLY A 11 -2.98 -6.75 -21.47
CA GLY A 11 -3.50 -7.73 -20.50
C GLY A 11 -3.80 -7.17 -19.11
N PHE A 12 -3.58 -5.87 -18.86
CA PHE A 12 -3.94 -5.23 -17.60
C PHE A 12 -5.40 -4.73 -17.62
N ALA A 13 -6.07 -4.78 -16.46
CA ALA A 13 -7.48 -4.44 -16.34
C ALA A 13 -7.73 -2.96 -15.94
N LEU A 14 -6.66 -2.23 -15.61
CA LEU A 14 -6.68 -0.85 -15.10
C LEU A 14 -5.47 -0.10 -15.65
N VAL A 15 -5.67 1.15 -16.06
CA VAL A 15 -4.60 2.05 -16.54
C VAL A 15 -3.48 2.25 -15.51
N ASP A 16 -3.81 2.20 -14.22
CA ASP A 16 -2.85 2.14 -13.10
C ASP A 16 -1.82 1.00 -13.23
N ASP A 17 -2.27 -0.18 -13.64
CA ASP A 17 -1.43 -1.37 -13.74
C ASP A 17 -0.59 -1.34 -15.02
N GLU A 18 -1.13 -0.78 -16.11
CA GLU A 18 -0.37 -0.45 -17.33
C GLU A 18 0.75 0.56 -17.03
N PHE A 19 0.44 1.67 -16.36
CA PHE A 19 1.43 2.70 -16.03
C PHE A 19 2.54 2.16 -15.12
N ARG A 20 2.21 1.29 -14.15
CA ARG A 20 3.20 0.57 -13.34
C ARG A 20 4.13 -0.30 -14.17
N ALA A 21 3.63 -0.94 -15.23
CA ALA A 21 4.45 -1.72 -16.14
C ALA A 21 5.39 -0.81 -16.97
N ILE A 22 4.85 0.24 -17.57
CA ILE A 22 5.61 1.26 -18.32
C ILE A 22 6.73 1.86 -17.46
N LYS A 23 6.40 2.30 -16.25
CA LYS A 23 7.34 2.87 -15.27
C LYS A 23 8.46 1.90 -14.89
N LYS A 24 8.16 0.61 -14.76
CA LYS A 24 9.17 -0.42 -14.52
C LYS A 24 10.11 -0.58 -15.73
N ALA A 25 9.57 -0.65 -16.95
CA ALA A 25 10.39 -0.75 -18.16
C ALA A 25 11.22 0.51 -18.40
N PHE A 26 10.70 1.70 -18.05
CA PHE A 26 11.46 2.94 -18.03
C PHE A 26 12.68 2.84 -17.12
N PHE A 27 12.54 2.42 -15.86
CA PHE A 27 13.69 2.28 -14.96
C PHE A 27 14.71 1.26 -15.46
N GLN A 28 14.26 0.15 -16.05
CA GLN A 28 15.17 -0.83 -16.66
C GLN A 28 15.93 -0.21 -17.84
N ARG A 29 15.25 0.50 -18.76
CA ARG A 29 15.92 1.15 -19.90
C ARG A 29 16.81 2.32 -19.50
N ALA A 30 16.42 3.08 -18.47
CA ALA A 30 17.21 4.15 -17.89
C ALA A 30 18.54 3.63 -17.31
N LEU A 31 18.55 2.42 -16.75
CA LEU A 31 19.77 1.74 -16.27
C LEU A 31 20.70 1.31 -17.40
N ASP A 32 20.15 0.81 -18.51
CA ASP A 32 20.92 0.38 -19.68
C ASP A 32 21.57 1.56 -20.42
N THR A 33 20.85 2.69 -20.51
CA THR A 33 21.22 3.85 -21.33
C THR A 33 21.96 4.95 -20.55
N HIS A 34 22.15 4.79 -19.25
CA HIS A 34 22.67 5.86 -18.38
C HIS A 34 24.11 6.31 -18.72
N PRO A 35 24.39 7.63 -18.82
CA PRO A 35 25.74 8.13 -19.11
C PRO A 35 26.78 7.70 -18.06
N ASP A 36 26.47 7.73 -16.75
CA ASP A 36 27.36 7.27 -15.65
C ASP A 36 27.96 5.86 -15.82
N LYS A 37 27.36 5.00 -16.66
CA LYS A 37 27.81 3.63 -16.94
C LYS A 37 28.22 3.41 -18.40
N GLY A 38 28.42 4.48 -19.16
CA GLY A 38 28.82 4.44 -20.56
C GLY A 38 27.68 4.19 -21.55
N GLY A 39 26.42 4.39 -21.13
CA GLY A 39 25.28 4.44 -22.04
C GLY A 39 25.22 5.77 -22.82
N ASP A 40 24.43 5.80 -23.90
CA ASP A 40 24.25 7.01 -24.71
C ASP A 40 23.35 8.04 -24.00
N ALA A 41 23.92 9.21 -23.71
CA ALA A 41 23.21 10.34 -23.12
C ALA A 41 22.07 10.86 -24.02
N ALA A 42 22.17 10.75 -25.35
CA ALA A 42 21.10 11.16 -26.26
C ALA A 42 19.92 10.18 -26.21
N GLU A 43 20.18 8.87 -26.23
CA GLU A 43 19.14 7.86 -26.00
C GLU A 43 18.52 8.00 -24.61
N PHE A 44 19.30 8.19 -23.55
CA PHE A 44 18.78 8.40 -22.20
C PHE A 44 17.81 9.59 -22.12
N ARG A 45 18.16 10.72 -22.74
CA ARG A 45 17.26 11.89 -22.84
C ARG A 45 15.96 11.53 -23.55
N LYS A 46 16.02 10.83 -24.69
CA LYS A 46 14.83 10.37 -25.45
C LYS A 46 13.94 9.42 -24.63
N VAL A 47 14.54 8.52 -23.85
CA VAL A 47 13.82 7.59 -22.95
C VAL A 47 13.16 8.32 -21.77
N SER A 48 13.87 9.27 -21.16
CA SER A 48 13.36 10.13 -20.08
C SER A 48 12.21 11.02 -20.55
N TYR A 49 12.39 11.68 -21.70
CA TYR A 49 11.39 12.53 -22.33
C TYR A 49 10.10 11.74 -22.62
N ALA A 50 10.20 10.60 -23.31
CA ALA A 50 9.04 9.77 -23.62
C ALA A 50 8.30 9.28 -22.36
N PHE A 51 9.01 8.97 -21.28
CA PHE A 51 8.38 8.61 -20.00
C PHE A 51 7.64 9.78 -19.36
N ASN A 52 8.20 11.00 -19.39
CA ASN A 52 7.54 12.18 -18.86
C ASN A 52 6.24 12.51 -19.61
N VAL A 53 6.22 12.42 -20.95
CA VAL A 53 4.99 12.60 -21.76
C VAL A 53 3.92 11.58 -21.37
N MET A 54 4.29 10.30 -21.23
CA MET A 54 3.34 9.26 -20.79
C MET A 54 2.82 9.50 -19.36
N ARG A 55 3.65 10.04 -18.46
CA ARG A 55 3.26 10.42 -17.10
C ARG A 55 2.29 11.61 -17.11
N GLU A 56 2.56 12.65 -17.88
CA GLU A 56 1.69 13.83 -17.97
C GLU A 56 0.29 13.46 -18.48
N LEU A 57 0.20 12.61 -19.50
CA LEU A 57 -1.06 12.11 -20.03
C LEU A 57 -1.83 11.23 -19.00
N PHE A 58 -1.11 10.52 -18.13
CA PHE A 58 -1.69 9.73 -17.03
C PHE A 58 -2.22 10.60 -15.90
N GLU A 59 -1.41 11.55 -15.44
CA GLU A 59 -1.73 12.50 -14.35
C GLU A 59 -2.87 13.45 -14.74
N ALA A 60 -2.93 13.86 -16.01
CA ALA A 60 -4.05 14.63 -16.56
C ALA A 60 -5.33 13.78 -16.80
N HIS A 61 -5.25 12.45 -16.63
CA HIS A 61 -6.31 11.50 -16.93
C HIS A 61 -6.83 11.58 -18.38
N GLU A 62 -5.94 11.88 -19.34
CA GLU A 62 -6.27 11.99 -20.77
C GLU A 62 -6.23 10.66 -21.54
N ILE A 63 -5.78 9.57 -20.89
CA ILE A 63 -5.67 8.22 -21.45
C ILE A 63 -6.56 7.25 -20.66
N GLU A 64 -7.33 6.42 -21.37
CA GLU A 64 -8.09 5.32 -20.75
C GLU A 64 -7.27 4.02 -20.69
N SER A 65 -6.37 3.80 -21.66
CA SER A 65 -5.43 2.68 -21.70
C SER A 65 -4.29 3.00 -22.67
N PHE A 66 -3.05 2.93 -22.21
CA PHE A 66 -1.85 3.09 -23.04
C PHE A 66 -1.76 2.06 -24.16
N ALA A 67 -2.32 0.86 -23.95
CA ALA A 67 -2.36 -0.17 -24.97
C ALA A 67 -3.30 0.21 -26.13
N ARG A 68 -4.39 0.92 -25.83
CA ARG A 68 -5.41 1.36 -26.82
C ARG A 68 -5.07 2.71 -27.44
N ASP A 69 -4.52 3.62 -26.65
CA ASP A 69 -4.07 4.94 -27.07
C ASP A 69 -2.65 4.89 -27.71
N ALA A 70 -2.04 3.72 -27.91
CA ALA A 70 -0.69 3.57 -28.47
C ALA A 70 -0.53 4.19 -29.88
N ASP A 71 -1.57 4.08 -30.71
CA ASP A 71 -1.61 4.66 -32.06
C ASP A 71 -2.21 6.07 -32.08
N ARG A 72 -2.57 6.65 -30.91
CA ARG A 72 -3.14 7.99 -30.84
C ARG A 72 -2.09 8.99 -31.32
N PRO A 73 -2.38 9.81 -32.35
CA PRO A 73 -1.45 10.84 -32.77
C PRO A 73 -1.36 11.89 -31.66
N VAL A 74 -0.31 11.79 -30.84
CA VAL A 74 0.15 12.89 -30.01
C VAL A 74 0.42 14.06 -30.96
N LYS A 75 -0.03 15.27 -30.59
CA LYS A 75 0.17 16.45 -31.46
C LYS A 75 1.67 16.55 -31.78
N PRO A 76 2.05 16.69 -33.07
CA PRO A 76 3.45 16.77 -33.46
C PRO A 76 4.03 18.11 -33.00
N ALA A 77 4.53 18.09 -31.77
CA ALA A 77 5.11 19.25 -31.09
C ALA A 77 6.57 19.01 -30.68
N HIS A 78 7.09 17.77 -30.75
CA HIS A 78 8.25 17.40 -29.94
C HIS A 78 9.34 16.51 -30.55
N ASP A 79 9.43 16.28 -31.87
CA ASP A 79 10.66 15.69 -32.41
C ASP A 79 11.82 16.70 -32.41
N GLU A 80 11.56 17.98 -32.70
CA GLU A 80 12.54 19.06 -32.57
C GLU A 80 12.68 19.53 -31.10
N ASP A 81 11.56 19.70 -30.40
CA ASP A 81 11.57 20.11 -28.98
C ASP A 81 12.04 19.00 -28.01
N ALA A 82 12.22 17.74 -28.44
CA ALA A 82 12.91 16.72 -27.63
C ALA A 82 14.45 16.90 -27.60
N GLU A 83 15.02 17.67 -28.54
CA GLU A 83 16.42 18.11 -28.45
C GLU A 83 16.56 19.53 -27.86
N ALA A 84 15.54 20.38 -27.97
CA ALA A 84 15.56 21.75 -27.42
C ALA A 84 14.98 21.89 -26.00
N GLY A 85 14.09 21.00 -25.57
CA GLY A 85 13.49 21.02 -24.23
C GLY A 85 14.52 20.68 -23.15
N GLU A 86 14.58 21.49 -22.09
CA GLU A 86 15.51 21.21 -20.99
C GLU A 86 15.20 19.83 -20.39
N PRO A 87 16.17 18.89 -20.39
CA PRO A 87 15.94 17.57 -19.85
C PRO A 87 15.67 17.69 -18.35
N GLY A 88 14.55 17.13 -17.90
CA GLY A 88 14.23 17.02 -16.48
C GLY A 88 15.38 16.38 -15.69
N PRO A 89 15.46 16.63 -14.37
CA PRO A 89 16.64 16.33 -13.56
C PRO A 89 17.14 14.89 -13.77
N THR A 90 18.35 14.76 -14.32
CA THR A 90 18.98 13.46 -14.53
C THR A 90 19.50 12.94 -13.19
N PHE A 91 18.75 12.01 -12.61
CA PHE A 91 19.16 11.31 -11.39
C PHE A 91 20.38 10.42 -11.65
N SER A 92 21.12 10.03 -10.60
CA SER A 92 22.28 9.15 -10.75
C SER A 92 21.89 7.71 -11.13
N TRP A 93 22.82 6.96 -11.74
CA TRP A 93 22.58 5.53 -12.00
C TRP A 93 22.27 4.73 -10.72
N GLU A 94 22.91 5.09 -9.60
CA GLU A 94 22.65 4.42 -8.31
C GLU A 94 21.23 4.66 -7.81
N PHE A 95 20.65 5.85 -8.05
CA PHE A 95 19.24 6.10 -7.78
C PHE A 95 18.36 5.11 -8.57
N TYR A 96 18.50 5.07 -9.90
CA TYR A 96 17.74 4.17 -10.77
C TYR A 96 17.85 2.69 -10.32
N ALA A 97 19.04 2.24 -9.93
CA ALA A 97 19.30 0.86 -9.53
C ALA A 97 18.66 0.48 -8.18
N THR A 98 18.26 1.47 -7.38
CA THR A 98 17.56 1.27 -6.11
C THR A 98 16.03 1.34 -6.24
N VAL A 99 15.50 2.00 -7.28
CA VAL A 99 14.07 2.24 -7.47
C VAL A 99 13.42 1.23 -8.42
N GLU A 100 14.15 0.72 -9.42
CA GLU A 100 13.72 -0.37 -10.32
C GLU A 100 13.12 -1.58 -9.56
N LYS A 101 13.68 -1.86 -8.37
CA LYS A 101 13.28 -2.98 -7.48
C LYS A 101 11.99 -2.72 -6.69
N SER A 102 11.45 -1.51 -6.71
CA SER A 102 10.34 -1.08 -5.84
C SER A 102 9.25 -0.41 -6.68
N THR A 103 8.23 -1.17 -7.05
CA THR A 103 7.06 -0.67 -7.81
C THR A 103 6.17 0.29 -7.01
N ILE A 104 6.37 0.39 -5.69
CA ILE A 104 5.67 1.32 -4.81
C ILE A 104 6.73 2.10 -4.01
N PRO A 105 6.63 3.43 -3.90
CA PRO A 105 7.64 4.23 -3.21
C PRO A 105 7.82 3.79 -1.75
N PRO A 106 9.06 3.60 -1.27
CA PRO A 106 9.32 3.13 0.09
C PRO A 106 8.96 4.16 1.17
N TYR A 107 8.82 5.45 0.83
CA TYR A 107 8.51 6.53 1.76
C TYR A 107 7.26 7.31 1.33
N ARG A 108 6.52 7.86 2.30
CA ARG A 108 5.45 8.83 2.06
C ARG A 108 5.68 10.04 2.94
N VAL A 109 5.60 11.23 2.35
CA VAL A 109 5.52 12.49 3.09
C VAL A 109 4.10 13.02 2.99
N GLU A 110 3.58 13.55 4.10
CA GLU A 110 2.27 14.19 4.13
C GLU A 110 2.14 15.13 5.32
N ILE A 111 1.12 15.99 5.31
CA ILE A 111 0.76 16.80 6.46
C ILE A 111 0.04 15.94 7.51
N ALA A 112 0.46 16.05 8.76
CA ALA A 112 -0.20 15.41 9.88
C ALA A 112 -1.64 15.95 10.05
N ARG A 113 -2.62 15.22 9.51
CA ARG A 113 -4.06 15.59 9.58
C ARG A 113 -4.62 15.71 11.00
N THR A 114 -4.00 15.05 11.99
CA THR A 114 -4.36 15.14 13.41
C THR A 114 -3.11 15.01 14.29
N GLY A 115 -3.13 15.60 15.48
CA GLY A 115 -2.08 15.46 16.50
C GLY A 115 -1.96 14.08 17.16
N ARG A 116 -2.41 13.00 16.51
CA ARG A 116 -2.48 11.63 17.08
C ARG A 116 -1.44 10.66 16.51
N SER A 117 -0.72 11.02 15.46
CA SER A 117 0.43 10.22 15.00
C SER A 117 1.60 10.41 15.95
N ALA A 118 2.00 9.34 16.64
CA ALA A 118 3.23 9.33 17.41
C ALA A 118 4.44 9.15 16.49
N CYS A 119 5.57 9.79 16.83
CA CYS A 119 6.85 9.55 16.19
C CYS A 119 7.38 8.17 16.58
N ASN A 120 7.84 7.40 15.59
CA ASN A 120 8.38 6.05 15.77
C ASN A 120 9.91 5.99 15.64
N GLN A 121 10.60 7.14 15.55
CA GLN A 121 12.05 7.17 15.49
C GLN A 121 12.67 6.76 16.83
N GLN A 122 13.75 5.99 16.77
CA GLN A 122 14.40 5.37 17.93
C GLN A 122 15.91 5.66 17.97
N GLY A 123 16.49 5.53 19.16
CA GLY A 123 17.92 5.72 19.42
C GLY A 123 18.40 7.15 19.22
N SER A 124 19.72 7.32 19.09
CA SER A 124 20.42 8.62 18.92
C SER A 124 20.05 9.41 17.66
N ARG A 125 19.19 8.85 16.79
CA ARG A 125 18.70 9.50 15.55
C ARG A 125 17.40 10.28 15.78
N ARG A 126 16.82 10.19 16.97
CA ARG A 126 15.61 10.90 17.38
C ARG A 126 16.01 12.28 17.92
N LYS A 127 15.53 13.35 17.27
CA LYS A 127 15.73 14.74 17.72
C LYS A 127 14.61 15.24 18.65
N CYS A 128 13.41 14.68 18.56
CA CYS A 128 12.32 15.03 19.46
C CYS A 128 12.52 14.43 20.87
N SER A 129 12.05 15.13 21.90
CA SER A 129 12.20 14.78 23.32
C SER A 129 11.78 13.35 23.66
N GLU A 130 12.28 12.81 24.77
CA GLU A 130 12.05 11.43 25.18
C GLU A 130 10.56 11.06 25.40
N GLY A 131 10.29 9.76 25.57
CA GLY A 131 8.93 9.22 25.72
C GLY A 131 8.20 9.02 24.39
N ARG A 132 6.87 9.20 24.36
CA ARG A 132 6.06 9.05 23.14
C ARG A 132 5.58 10.42 22.66
N GLN A 133 6.36 11.05 21.79
CA GLN A 133 6.01 12.37 21.25
C GLN A 133 5.05 12.25 20.06
N PHE A 134 4.02 13.08 20.06
CA PHE A 134 3.08 13.20 18.96
C PHE A 134 3.56 14.25 17.96
N ILE A 135 3.27 14.02 16.68
CA ILE A 135 3.54 14.97 15.60
C ILE A 135 2.37 15.95 15.59
N LYS A 136 2.66 17.26 15.67
CA LYS A 136 1.65 18.33 15.70
C LYS A 136 0.82 18.29 14.42
N GLN A 137 -0.47 18.61 14.54
CA GLN A 137 -1.34 18.78 13.37
C GLN A 137 -0.81 19.93 12.50
N GLY A 138 -0.83 19.75 11.18
CA GLY A 138 -0.32 20.74 10.22
C GLY A 138 1.19 20.64 9.94
N GLU A 139 1.93 19.77 10.63
CA GLU A 139 3.36 19.57 10.33
C GLU A 139 3.64 18.42 9.36
N PRO A 140 4.70 18.49 8.55
CA PRO A 140 5.15 17.39 7.70
C PRO A 140 5.56 16.18 8.56
N ARG A 141 5.11 15.00 8.14
CA ARG A 141 5.52 13.72 8.69
C ARG A 141 5.98 12.79 7.58
N ILE A 142 7.02 12.00 7.86
CA ILE A 142 7.48 10.95 6.95
C ILE A 142 7.12 9.60 7.53
N GLY A 143 6.39 8.82 6.74
CA GLY A 143 6.11 7.41 6.97
C GLY A 143 6.90 6.56 5.99
N TRP A 144 7.01 5.27 6.27
CA TRP A 144 7.54 4.31 5.32
C TRP A 144 6.54 3.20 5.04
N MET A 145 6.65 2.62 3.85
CA MET A 145 5.81 1.52 3.42
C MET A 145 5.99 0.33 4.35
N GLN A 146 4.89 -0.20 4.88
CA GLN A 146 4.90 -1.43 5.66
C GLN A 146 4.40 -2.58 4.79
N GLU A 147 5.32 -3.41 4.30
CA GLU A 147 5.06 -4.63 3.51
C GLU A 147 4.08 -5.62 4.17
N THR A 148 3.81 -5.48 5.47
CA THR A 148 2.83 -6.30 6.18
C THR A 148 1.41 -5.75 6.10
N THR A 149 1.21 -4.44 5.95
CA THR A 149 -0.13 -3.84 5.84
C THR A 149 -0.48 -3.44 4.40
N GLY A 150 0.53 -3.12 3.59
CA GLY A 150 0.35 -2.43 2.29
C GLY A 150 0.15 -0.91 2.44
N ASP A 151 0.33 -0.39 3.66
CA ASP A 151 0.11 1.02 4.00
C ASP A 151 1.41 1.70 4.45
N TYR A 152 1.48 3.01 4.23
CA TYR A 152 2.46 3.85 4.88
C TYR A 152 2.16 4.01 6.37
N GLY A 153 3.20 3.88 7.18
CA GLY A 153 3.07 4.07 8.61
C GLY A 153 4.41 4.27 9.30
N ARG A 154 4.43 3.96 10.61
CA ARG A 154 5.55 4.26 11.52
C ARG A 154 6.08 5.69 11.38
N TRP A 155 5.14 6.63 11.22
CA TRP A 155 5.37 8.06 11.07
C TRP A 155 6.45 8.60 12.03
N CYS A 156 7.28 9.52 11.53
CA CYS A 156 8.24 10.29 12.30
C CYS A 156 8.10 11.78 11.99
N HIS A 157 8.51 12.63 12.94
CA HIS A 157 8.69 14.08 12.68
C HIS A 157 9.73 14.29 11.58
N LEU A 158 9.58 15.34 10.78
CA LEU A 158 10.59 15.73 9.78
C LEU A 158 12.01 15.79 10.37
N GLU A 159 12.21 16.53 11.47
CA GLU A 159 13.49 16.62 12.21
C GLU A 159 14.10 15.28 12.64
N CYS A 160 13.27 14.25 12.83
CA CYS A 160 13.68 12.91 13.25
C CYS A 160 13.95 11.97 12.06
N TRP A 161 13.50 12.33 10.86
CA TRP A 161 13.72 11.53 9.66
C TRP A 161 15.17 11.65 9.21
N ARG A 162 15.81 10.50 8.95
CA ARG A 162 17.11 10.45 8.26
C ARG A 162 16.86 10.18 6.79
N VAL A 163 17.32 11.10 5.93
CA VAL A 163 17.14 11.04 4.48
C VAL A 163 17.83 9.76 3.97
N PRO A 164 17.09 8.79 3.41
CA PRO A 164 17.67 7.53 2.96
C PRO A 164 18.56 7.74 1.72
N SER A 165 19.52 6.83 1.49
CA SER A 165 20.37 6.91 0.28
C SER A 165 19.57 6.86 -1.01
N LYS A 166 18.48 6.08 -1.05
CA LYS A 166 17.51 6.06 -2.16
C LYS A 166 16.89 7.43 -2.50
N VAL A 167 16.95 8.40 -1.57
CA VAL A 167 16.47 9.77 -1.79
C VAL A 167 17.65 10.70 -2.05
N TYR A 168 18.66 10.77 -1.17
CA TYR A 168 19.74 11.75 -1.36
C TYR A 168 20.66 11.48 -2.55
N LEU A 169 20.75 10.24 -3.07
CA LEU A 169 21.48 9.94 -4.31
C LEU A 169 20.75 10.43 -5.58
N GLY A 170 19.48 10.86 -5.46
CA GLY A 170 18.73 11.55 -6.50
C GLY A 170 18.60 13.06 -6.27
N LEU A 171 19.29 13.62 -5.28
CA LEU A 171 19.37 15.08 -5.11
C LEU A 171 20.64 15.61 -5.80
N PRO A 172 20.60 16.81 -6.39
CA PRO A 172 21.83 17.50 -6.79
C PRO A 172 22.63 17.88 -5.53
N ASP A 173 23.93 18.15 -5.67
CA ASP A 173 24.79 18.41 -4.51
C ASP A 173 24.34 19.69 -3.77
N PRO A 174 23.89 19.60 -2.50
CA PRO A 174 23.31 20.75 -1.78
C PRO A 174 24.35 21.81 -1.38
N GLU A 175 25.64 21.63 -1.72
CA GLU A 175 26.66 22.68 -1.62
C GLU A 175 26.70 23.59 -2.86
N THR A 176 26.20 23.13 -4.01
CA THR A 176 26.21 23.89 -5.28
C THR A 176 24.81 24.20 -5.80
N ALA A 177 23.84 23.34 -5.53
CA ALA A 177 22.45 23.49 -5.99
C ALA A 177 21.62 24.42 -5.10
N SER A 178 20.73 25.17 -5.74
CA SER A 178 19.71 26.00 -5.10
C SER A 178 18.61 25.16 -4.42
N GLU A 179 17.86 25.79 -3.49
CA GLU A 179 16.70 25.17 -2.85
C GLU A 179 15.64 24.74 -3.88
N ASP A 180 15.45 25.52 -4.95
CA ASP A 180 14.42 25.26 -5.96
C ASP A 180 14.81 24.10 -6.89
N GLU A 181 16.09 23.93 -7.24
CA GLU A 181 16.60 22.73 -7.95
C GLU A 181 16.42 21.45 -7.12
N VAL A 182 16.66 21.52 -5.81
CA VAL A 182 16.45 20.39 -4.90
C VAL A 182 14.96 20.09 -4.69
N GLU A 183 14.09 21.12 -4.66
CA GLU A 183 12.63 20.92 -4.66
C GLU A 183 12.16 20.26 -5.97
N ALA A 184 12.67 20.69 -7.13
CA ALA A 184 12.36 20.08 -8.42
C ALA A 184 12.84 18.62 -8.50
N ALA A 185 14.04 18.31 -7.98
CA ALA A 185 14.52 16.92 -7.87
C ALA A 185 13.63 16.08 -6.94
N LEU A 186 13.17 16.62 -5.81
CA LEU A 186 12.21 15.95 -4.92
C LEU A 186 10.85 15.72 -5.58
N MET A 187 10.36 16.65 -6.41
CA MET A 187 9.16 16.44 -7.23
C MET A 187 9.36 15.32 -8.26
N GLY A 188 10.49 15.31 -8.97
CA GLY A 188 10.80 14.26 -9.93
C GLY A 188 10.98 12.87 -9.28
N MET A 189 11.31 12.82 -7.99
CA MET A 189 11.35 11.60 -7.17
C MET A 189 10.02 11.26 -6.48
N ASP A 190 9.01 12.14 -6.55
CA ASP A 190 7.67 11.82 -6.11
C ASP A 190 7.10 10.73 -7.02
N GLU A 191 6.37 9.80 -6.43
CA GLU A 191 6.06 8.47 -6.97
C GLU A 191 7.23 7.51 -7.28
N ILE A 192 8.49 7.86 -7.02
CA ILE A 192 9.65 6.98 -7.28
C ILE A 192 10.29 6.52 -5.98
N ALA A 193 10.98 7.43 -5.28
CA ALA A 193 11.61 7.14 -4.00
C ALA A 193 10.72 7.54 -2.82
N MET A 194 9.82 8.51 -3.02
CA MET A 194 8.77 8.88 -2.06
C MET A 194 7.43 9.10 -2.77
N CYS A 195 6.36 9.35 -2.03
CA CYS A 195 5.08 9.82 -2.55
C CYS A 195 4.47 10.89 -1.63
N GLY A 196 3.61 11.74 -2.20
CA GLY A 196 2.90 12.79 -1.48
C GLY A 196 3.70 14.07 -1.26
N PHE A 197 4.88 14.23 -1.88
CA PHE A 197 5.64 15.48 -1.83
C PHE A 197 4.96 16.59 -2.66
N ALA A 198 4.43 16.25 -3.84
CA ALA A 198 3.64 17.17 -4.67
C ALA A 198 2.33 17.59 -3.98
N GLU A 199 1.72 16.71 -3.17
CA GLU A 199 0.52 16.99 -2.36
C GLU A 199 0.75 18.05 -1.25
N LEU A 200 2.01 18.37 -0.91
CA LEU A 200 2.32 19.31 0.18
C LEU A 200 2.13 20.78 -0.27
N PRO A 201 1.61 21.64 0.63
CA PRO A 201 1.68 23.10 0.45
C PRO A 201 3.12 23.60 0.23
N PRO A 202 3.36 24.66 -0.57
CA PRO A 202 4.71 25.11 -0.92
C PRO A 202 5.59 25.46 0.28
N ASP A 203 5.04 26.06 1.34
CA ASP A 203 5.78 26.32 2.59
C ASP A 203 6.28 25.03 3.25
N LYS A 204 5.49 23.95 3.14
CA LYS A 204 5.80 22.64 3.69
C LYS A 204 6.73 21.83 2.80
N ARG A 205 6.70 22.02 1.48
CA ARG A 205 7.74 21.49 0.57
C ARG A 205 9.10 22.06 0.90
N ARG A 206 9.23 23.39 0.96
CA ARG A 206 10.49 24.07 1.35
C ARG A 206 11.08 23.59 2.68
N LEU A 207 10.25 23.29 3.69
CA LEU A 207 10.72 22.68 4.94
C LEU A 207 11.35 21.29 4.72
N VAL A 208 10.69 20.44 3.94
CA VAL A 208 11.17 19.09 3.59
C VAL A 208 12.43 19.18 2.71
N THR A 209 12.46 20.09 1.74
CA THR A 209 13.60 20.39 0.87
C THR A 209 14.84 20.78 1.70
N ARG A 210 14.74 21.79 2.58
CA ARG A 210 15.85 22.20 3.46
C ARG A 210 16.34 21.08 4.37
N HIS A 211 15.43 20.27 4.89
CA HIS A 211 15.79 19.10 5.70
C HIS A 211 16.51 18.03 4.87
N ALA A 212 16.13 17.86 3.60
CA ALA A 212 16.76 16.96 2.65
C ALA A 212 18.15 17.45 2.17
N MET A 213 18.35 18.76 2.00
CA MET A 213 19.65 19.37 1.67
C MET A 213 20.70 19.19 2.76
N ASN A 214 20.31 19.21 4.04
CA ASN A 214 21.28 19.11 5.14
C ASN A 214 21.89 17.70 5.21
N LYS A 215 23.19 17.58 4.84
CA LYS A 215 23.99 16.34 4.85
C LYS A 215 24.05 15.66 6.23
N GLU A 216 23.86 16.38 7.34
CA GLU A 216 23.76 15.77 8.69
C GLU A 216 22.53 14.87 8.85
N ASN A 217 21.45 15.17 8.12
CA ASN A 217 20.23 14.37 8.13
C ASN A 217 20.35 13.12 7.25
N TRP A 218 21.36 13.00 6.38
CA TRP A 218 21.52 11.87 5.47
C TRP A 218 21.82 10.57 6.24
N ALA A 219 21.14 9.48 5.90
CA ALA A 219 21.47 8.16 6.43
C ALA A 219 22.87 7.73 5.96
N LYS A 220 23.59 6.93 6.74
CA LYS A 220 24.85 6.34 6.26
C LYS A 220 24.56 5.47 5.04
N LEU A 221 25.36 5.62 3.98
CA LEU A 221 25.27 4.80 2.77
C LEU A 221 25.54 3.33 3.12
N THR A 222 24.48 2.54 3.26
CA THR A 222 24.60 1.09 3.38
C THR A 222 24.92 0.53 1.99
N ARG A 223 26.18 0.11 1.78
CA ARG A 223 26.62 -0.65 0.59
C ARG A 223 25.99 -2.05 0.58
N SER A 224 24.67 -2.10 0.39
CA SER A 224 23.91 -3.30 0.04
C SER A 224 23.44 -3.19 -1.41
N LEU A 225 24.31 -2.71 -2.30
CA LEU A 225 24.19 -3.06 -3.71
C LEU A 225 24.38 -4.59 -3.77
N PRO A 226 23.55 -5.34 -4.51
CA PRO A 226 23.88 -6.71 -4.83
C PRO A 226 25.25 -6.71 -5.51
N GLN A 227 26.14 -7.62 -5.12
CA GLN A 227 27.19 -8.02 -6.06
C GLN A 227 26.47 -8.69 -7.23
N VAL A 228 26.17 -7.91 -8.27
CA VAL A 228 25.93 -8.45 -9.60
C VAL A 228 27.20 -9.22 -9.92
N SER A 229 27.09 -10.54 -9.96
CA SER A 229 28.26 -11.41 -9.98
C SER A 229 29.01 -11.21 -11.29
N ARG A 230 30.18 -10.57 -11.18
CA ARG A 230 31.14 -10.29 -12.27
C ARG A 230 31.46 -11.51 -13.16
N ARG A 231 31.17 -12.72 -12.69
CA ARG A 231 31.26 -14.01 -13.41
C ARG A 231 30.53 -14.10 -14.75
N GLU A 232 29.56 -13.25 -15.05
CA GLU A 232 28.87 -13.27 -16.37
C GLU A 232 29.53 -12.37 -17.43
N ARG A 233 30.58 -11.59 -17.11
CA ARG A 233 31.32 -10.76 -18.07
C ARG A 233 32.75 -11.25 -18.41
N GLU A 234 33.23 -12.30 -17.75
CA GLU A 234 34.56 -12.90 -18.00
C GLU A 234 34.47 -14.19 -18.85
N ALA A 235 33.42 -14.32 -19.67
CA ALA A 235 33.14 -15.49 -20.52
C ALA A 235 33.12 -15.18 -22.03
N SER A 236 33.76 -14.08 -22.46
CA SER A 236 33.84 -13.67 -23.87
C SER A 236 35.11 -12.90 -24.21
N GLU A 237 36.28 -13.51 -23.98
CA GLU A 237 37.50 -13.24 -24.76
C GLU A 237 37.97 -14.59 -25.34
N PRO A 238 38.22 -14.69 -26.66
CA PRO A 238 38.68 -15.93 -27.28
C PRO A 238 40.21 -15.93 -27.42
N ASP A 239 40.91 -16.56 -26.46
CA ASP A 239 42.33 -16.87 -26.64
C ASP A 239 42.51 -18.25 -27.31
N ASP A 240 43.11 -18.19 -28.49
CA ASP A 240 43.59 -19.30 -29.29
C ASP A 240 44.87 -19.91 -28.68
N VAL A 241 44.80 -21.16 -28.20
CA VAL A 241 45.64 -22.32 -28.58
C VAL A 241 45.43 -23.49 -27.60
N GLY A 242 45.58 -24.74 -28.07
CA GLY A 242 46.00 -25.85 -27.19
C GLY A 242 45.04 -27.05 -27.05
N GLU A 243 45.13 -27.96 -28.01
CA GLU A 243 45.32 -29.40 -27.82
C GLU A 243 44.36 -30.23 -26.93
N ALA A 244 43.60 -31.08 -27.63
CA ALA A 244 42.74 -32.17 -27.20
C ALA A 244 43.05 -32.89 -25.88
N LEU A 245 42.01 -33.06 -25.05
CA LEU A 245 41.78 -34.33 -24.36
C LEU A 245 40.28 -34.63 -24.21
N GLU A 246 39.83 -35.70 -24.87
CA GLU A 246 38.42 -36.10 -24.87
C GLU A 246 37.97 -36.61 -23.49
N THR A 247 36.97 -35.96 -22.90
CA THR A 247 36.16 -36.55 -21.83
C THR A 247 34.69 -36.56 -22.23
N LYS A 248 34.13 -37.76 -22.28
CA LYS A 248 32.75 -38.02 -22.72
C LYS A 248 31.77 -37.31 -21.79
N LYS A 249 30.90 -36.47 -22.36
CA LYS A 249 29.79 -35.82 -21.66
C LYS A 249 28.49 -36.54 -22.00
N ASP A 250 27.84 -37.10 -20.99
CA ASP A 250 26.50 -37.67 -21.13
C ASP A 250 25.47 -36.56 -21.44
N PRO A 251 24.63 -36.72 -22.49
CA PRO A 251 23.69 -35.70 -22.91
C PRO A 251 22.31 -35.89 -22.25
N ASP A 252 22.22 -35.97 -20.92
CA ASP A 252 20.92 -35.91 -20.25
C ASP A 252 20.98 -35.45 -18.77
N SER A 253 20.72 -34.15 -18.54
CA SER A 253 20.11 -33.58 -17.31
C SER A 253 20.07 -32.04 -17.38
N ALA A 254 19.54 -31.50 -18.48
CA ALA A 254 19.15 -30.09 -18.53
C ALA A 254 17.71 -29.93 -18.02
N VAL A 255 17.47 -30.31 -16.76
CA VAL A 255 16.18 -30.06 -16.09
C VAL A 255 16.08 -28.57 -15.79
N ALA A 256 15.75 -27.80 -16.83
CA ALA A 256 15.29 -26.43 -16.69
C ALA A 256 14.17 -26.45 -15.66
N ARG A 257 14.38 -25.80 -14.51
CA ARG A 257 13.35 -25.63 -13.48
C ARG A 257 12.26 -24.75 -14.07
N ARG A 258 11.32 -25.40 -14.76
CA ARG A 258 10.13 -24.79 -15.36
C ARG A 258 9.39 -24.12 -14.23
N ARG A 259 9.63 -22.82 -14.06
CA ARG A 259 9.08 -21.99 -12.99
C ARG A 259 7.58 -22.08 -13.12
N GLU A 260 6.95 -22.91 -12.28
CA GLU A 260 5.53 -23.20 -12.38
C GLU A 260 4.79 -21.87 -12.44
N GLN A 261 4.19 -21.60 -13.59
CA GLN A 261 3.33 -20.44 -13.78
C GLN A 261 2.10 -20.70 -12.92
N LYS A 262 2.17 -20.28 -11.64
CA LYS A 262 1.02 -20.24 -10.75
C LYS A 262 -0.05 -19.45 -11.48
N SER A 263 -1.09 -20.16 -11.93
CA SER A 263 -2.17 -19.57 -12.69
C SER A 263 -2.74 -18.40 -11.89
N ARG A 264 -2.72 -17.20 -12.48
CA ARG A 264 -3.30 -16.03 -11.84
C ARG A 264 -4.78 -16.34 -11.59
N TYR A 265 -5.20 -16.29 -10.34
CA TYR A 265 -6.60 -16.52 -10.00
C TYR A 265 -7.42 -15.37 -10.56
N ALA A 266 -8.20 -15.64 -11.60
CA ALA A 266 -9.17 -14.69 -12.13
C ALA A 266 -10.34 -14.59 -11.13
N PRO A 267 -10.61 -13.40 -10.54
CA PRO A 267 -11.72 -13.25 -9.62
C PRO A 267 -13.06 -13.45 -10.36
N PRO A 268 -13.98 -14.28 -9.83
CA PRO A 268 -15.28 -14.51 -10.48
C PRO A 268 -16.11 -13.22 -10.47
N VAL A 269 -16.73 -12.92 -11.62
CA VAL A 269 -17.59 -11.75 -11.81
C VAL A 269 -19.06 -12.19 -11.87
N PRO A 270 -19.99 -11.55 -11.14
CA PRO A 270 -21.42 -11.84 -11.22
C PRO A 270 -21.96 -11.86 -12.65
N GLY A 271 -22.63 -12.96 -13.04
CA GLY A 271 -23.21 -13.12 -14.38
C GLY A 271 -22.23 -13.58 -15.48
N GLN A 272 -20.93 -13.62 -15.23
CA GLN A 272 -19.93 -14.10 -16.19
C GLN A 272 -19.50 -15.55 -15.90
N ALA A 273 -19.06 -16.28 -16.95
CA ALA A 273 -18.53 -17.65 -16.84
C ALA A 273 -19.41 -18.62 -16.02
N GLY A 274 -20.74 -18.48 -16.11
CA GLY A 274 -21.70 -19.30 -15.36
C GLY A 274 -21.89 -18.91 -13.88
N CYS A 275 -21.21 -17.88 -13.38
CA CYS A 275 -21.33 -17.43 -12.00
C CYS A 275 -22.69 -16.79 -11.72
N ARG A 276 -23.44 -17.36 -10.76
CA ARG A 276 -24.81 -16.92 -10.43
C ARG A 276 -24.76 -15.62 -9.62
N PRO A 277 -25.32 -14.48 -10.09
CA PRO A 277 -25.09 -13.18 -9.45
C PRO A 277 -25.62 -13.09 -8.01
N ASP A 278 -26.71 -13.77 -7.69
CA ASP A 278 -27.30 -13.84 -6.34
C ASP A 278 -26.79 -15.05 -5.51
N ALA A 279 -25.65 -15.67 -5.85
CA ALA A 279 -25.18 -16.92 -5.23
C ALA A 279 -25.05 -16.87 -3.70
N LEU A 280 -24.69 -15.71 -3.14
CA LEU A 280 -24.49 -15.51 -1.70
C LEU A 280 -25.59 -14.66 -1.05
N LYS A 281 -26.69 -14.36 -1.77
CA LYS A 281 -27.73 -13.42 -1.33
C LYS A 281 -28.28 -13.75 0.06
N GLY A 282 -28.00 -12.87 1.02
CA GLY A 282 -28.47 -12.97 2.40
C GLY A 282 -27.63 -13.86 3.33
N LEU A 283 -26.54 -14.45 2.83
CA LEU A 283 -25.61 -15.24 3.62
C LEU A 283 -24.57 -14.35 4.33
N LYS A 284 -24.18 -14.73 5.55
CA LYS A 284 -23.15 -14.08 6.34
C LYS A 284 -21.85 -14.86 6.24
N VAL A 285 -20.87 -14.23 5.62
CA VAL A 285 -19.54 -14.77 5.37
C VAL A 285 -18.54 -14.17 6.35
N VAL A 286 -17.60 -14.95 6.85
CA VAL A 286 -16.42 -14.43 7.56
C VAL A 286 -15.18 -14.75 6.76
N LEU A 287 -14.23 -13.83 6.70
CA LEU A 287 -12.94 -14.02 6.02
C LEU A 287 -11.83 -14.20 7.07
N THR A 288 -10.96 -15.19 6.89
CA THR A 288 -9.81 -15.42 7.78
C THR A 288 -8.59 -15.88 6.98
N GLY A 289 -7.38 -15.51 7.44
CA GLY A 289 -6.14 -15.73 6.68
C GLY A 289 -5.85 -14.66 5.63
N THR A 290 -4.82 -14.85 4.83
CA THR A 290 -4.42 -13.98 3.70
C THR A 290 -4.84 -14.60 2.37
N PHE A 291 -5.06 -13.75 1.36
CA PHE A 291 -5.52 -14.16 0.03
C PHE A 291 -4.58 -13.58 -1.05
N PRO A 292 -3.33 -14.07 -1.15
CA PRO A 292 -2.38 -13.61 -2.17
C PRO A 292 -2.88 -13.84 -3.61
N GLU A 293 -3.75 -14.84 -3.83
CA GLU A 293 -4.26 -15.24 -5.14
C GLU A 293 -5.11 -14.17 -5.81
N VAL A 294 -5.97 -13.46 -5.07
CA VAL A 294 -6.82 -12.38 -5.62
C VAL A 294 -6.05 -11.09 -5.91
N GLY A 295 -4.74 -11.06 -5.62
CA GLY A 295 -3.83 -10.02 -6.07
C GLY A 295 -2.85 -9.54 -5.01
N GLY A 296 -1.62 -10.04 -5.09
CA GLY A 296 -0.55 -9.28 -5.76
C GLY A 296 0.12 -8.12 -5.00
N GLY A 297 -0.39 -7.71 -3.84
CA GLY A 297 0.27 -6.72 -2.97
C GLY A 297 0.88 -7.37 -1.72
N MET A 298 2.02 -6.85 -1.26
CA MET A 298 2.54 -7.16 0.08
C MET A 298 1.68 -6.43 1.12
N GLY A 299 0.62 -7.11 1.59
CA GLY A 299 -0.29 -6.57 2.60
C GLY A 299 -1.34 -7.59 3.05
N LEU A 300 -1.52 -7.73 4.37
CA LEU A 300 -2.52 -8.61 4.99
C LEU A 300 -3.99 -8.23 4.65
N THR A 301 -4.21 -7.05 4.10
CA THR A 301 -5.53 -6.42 3.92
C THR A 301 -6.04 -6.51 2.49
N LEU A 302 -5.22 -6.20 1.48
CA LEU A 302 -5.64 -6.10 0.07
C LEU A 302 -6.36 -7.37 -0.43
N GLY A 303 -5.79 -8.55 -0.15
CA GLY A 303 -6.42 -9.82 -0.50
C GLY A 303 -7.77 -10.05 0.17
N LYS A 304 -7.93 -9.61 1.43
CA LYS A 304 -9.22 -9.68 2.15
C LYS A 304 -10.25 -8.71 1.59
N GLU A 305 -9.84 -7.51 1.21
CA GLU A 305 -10.72 -6.49 0.64
C GLU A 305 -11.22 -6.90 -0.74
N ARG A 306 -10.35 -7.43 -1.60
CA ARG A 306 -10.75 -8.02 -2.89
C ARG A 306 -11.67 -9.24 -2.69
N THR A 307 -11.36 -10.13 -1.75
CA THR A 307 -12.25 -11.28 -1.42
C THR A 307 -13.59 -10.83 -0.85
N LYS A 308 -13.61 -9.75 -0.05
CA LYS A 308 -14.83 -9.09 0.46
C LYS A 308 -15.65 -8.51 -0.69
N ALA A 309 -15.02 -7.79 -1.62
CA ALA A 309 -15.68 -7.22 -2.79
C ALA A 309 -16.34 -8.30 -3.65
N ILE A 310 -15.66 -9.44 -3.87
CA ILE A 310 -16.26 -10.62 -4.52
C ILE A 310 -17.51 -11.07 -3.75
N VAL A 311 -17.41 -11.31 -2.44
CA VAL A 311 -18.54 -11.78 -1.62
C VAL A 311 -19.73 -10.82 -1.65
N GLU A 312 -19.48 -9.51 -1.58
CA GLU A 312 -20.51 -8.46 -1.59
C GLU A 312 -21.13 -8.29 -2.99
N ALA A 313 -20.34 -8.41 -4.05
CA ALA A 313 -20.83 -8.41 -5.44
C ALA A 313 -21.76 -9.61 -5.74
N PHE A 314 -21.60 -10.73 -5.04
CA PHE A 314 -22.49 -11.89 -5.10
C PHE A 314 -23.65 -11.85 -4.08
N GLY A 315 -23.91 -10.69 -3.46
CA GLY A 315 -25.02 -10.46 -2.53
C GLY A 315 -24.81 -10.96 -1.10
N GLY A 316 -23.60 -11.43 -0.77
CA GLY A 316 -23.23 -11.86 0.57
C GLY A 316 -22.88 -10.68 1.49
N ARG A 317 -22.93 -10.91 2.80
CA ARG A 317 -22.51 -9.92 3.81
C ARG A 317 -21.28 -10.40 4.55
N VAL A 318 -20.17 -9.66 4.46
CA VAL A 318 -18.96 -9.97 5.24
C VAL A 318 -19.11 -9.50 6.69
N MET A 319 -18.74 -10.35 7.63
CA MET A 319 -18.78 -10.15 9.07
C MET A 319 -17.36 -10.19 9.65
N SER A 320 -17.10 -9.38 10.69
CA SER A 320 -15.78 -9.25 11.31
C SER A 320 -15.36 -10.44 12.19
N SER A 321 -16.28 -11.33 12.56
CA SER A 321 -15.98 -12.47 13.43
C SER A 321 -16.95 -13.64 13.22
N ALA A 322 -16.44 -14.86 13.40
CA ALA A 322 -17.23 -16.09 13.39
C ALA A 322 -18.16 -16.15 14.61
N SER A 323 -19.42 -16.54 14.36
CA SER A 323 -20.49 -16.64 15.35
C SER A 323 -21.48 -17.75 14.96
N SER A 324 -22.39 -18.12 15.85
CA SER A 324 -23.50 -19.04 15.55
C SER A 324 -24.50 -18.52 14.50
N ARG A 325 -24.34 -17.27 14.03
CA ARG A 325 -25.10 -16.67 12.94
C ARG A 325 -24.30 -16.57 11.63
N THR A 326 -23.10 -17.17 11.57
CA THR A 326 -22.25 -17.19 10.37
C THR A 326 -22.59 -18.40 9.52
N ASP A 327 -22.95 -18.17 8.26
CA ASP A 327 -23.41 -19.21 7.33
C ASP A 327 -22.23 -19.91 6.62
N MET A 328 -21.08 -19.23 6.47
CA MET A 328 -19.82 -19.85 6.02
C MET A 328 -18.58 -19.06 6.46
N LEU A 329 -17.42 -19.73 6.55
CA LEU A 329 -16.11 -19.14 6.76
C LEU A 329 -15.24 -19.38 5.52
N VAL A 330 -14.75 -18.31 4.88
CA VAL A 330 -13.77 -18.40 3.80
C VAL A 330 -12.36 -18.32 4.40
N VAL A 331 -11.55 -19.32 4.07
CA VAL A 331 -10.24 -19.58 4.67
C VAL A 331 -9.15 -19.37 3.61
N GLY A 332 -8.28 -18.39 3.86
CA GLY A 332 -7.03 -18.15 3.13
C GLY A 332 -5.83 -18.76 3.87
N HIS A 333 -4.61 -18.37 3.46
CA HIS A 333 -3.36 -18.82 4.09
C HIS A 333 -3.23 -18.29 5.51
N ASP A 334 -2.57 -19.06 6.38
CA ASP A 334 -2.36 -18.73 7.81
C ASP A 334 -3.62 -18.18 8.51
N PRO A 335 -4.73 -18.92 8.56
CA PRO A 335 -5.97 -18.42 9.14
C PRO A 335 -5.86 -18.12 10.63
N GLY A 336 -6.68 -17.18 11.09
CA GLY A 336 -6.80 -16.83 12.49
C GLY A 336 -7.46 -17.95 13.30
N PHE A 337 -6.68 -18.59 14.18
CA PHE A 337 -7.09 -19.73 15.02
C PHE A 337 -8.47 -19.58 15.68
N GLY A 338 -8.73 -18.45 16.33
CA GLY A 338 -9.99 -18.22 17.06
C GLY A 338 -11.24 -18.19 16.18
N SER A 339 -11.11 -17.81 14.90
CA SER A 339 -12.23 -17.82 13.94
C SER A 339 -12.51 -19.24 13.42
N VAL A 340 -11.44 -20.01 13.17
CA VAL A 340 -11.51 -21.43 12.75
C VAL A 340 -12.15 -22.29 13.84
N LEU A 341 -11.67 -22.16 15.08
CA LEU A 341 -12.19 -22.93 16.21
C LEU A 341 -13.69 -22.64 16.43
N LYS A 342 -14.10 -21.36 16.42
CA LYS A 342 -15.52 -20.98 16.52
C LYS A 342 -16.36 -21.55 15.37
N ALA A 343 -15.90 -21.47 14.12
CA ALA A 343 -16.62 -22.02 12.98
C ALA A 343 -16.84 -23.54 13.11
N ARG A 344 -15.80 -24.31 13.47
CA ARG A 344 -15.92 -25.76 13.69
C ARG A 344 -16.86 -26.08 14.86
N THR A 345 -16.74 -25.38 15.97
CA THR A 345 -17.61 -25.53 17.15
C THR A 345 -19.09 -25.23 16.84
N HIS A 346 -19.37 -24.33 15.89
CA HIS A 346 -20.73 -24.04 15.41
C HIS A 346 -21.18 -24.91 14.23
N GLY A 347 -20.32 -25.78 13.67
CA GLY A 347 -20.61 -26.54 12.46
C GLY A 347 -20.73 -25.67 11.20
N THR A 348 -20.16 -24.47 11.20
CA THR A 348 -20.15 -23.55 10.06
C THR A 348 -19.26 -24.13 8.94
N PRO A 349 -19.76 -24.26 7.69
CA PRO A 349 -18.98 -24.69 6.53
C PRO A 349 -17.74 -23.81 6.32
N MET A 350 -16.62 -24.44 5.95
CA MET A 350 -15.36 -23.75 5.65
C MET A 350 -14.99 -23.97 4.19
N LEU A 351 -14.64 -22.89 3.49
CA LEU A 351 -14.40 -22.87 2.05
C LEU A 351 -13.02 -22.28 1.76
N SER A 352 -12.23 -22.95 0.93
CA SER A 352 -11.04 -22.34 0.33
C SER A 352 -11.46 -21.39 -0.80
N LEU A 353 -10.58 -20.50 -1.24
CA LEU A 353 -10.88 -19.58 -2.35
C LEU A 353 -11.29 -20.31 -3.66
N PRO A 354 -10.68 -21.44 -4.08
CA PRO A 354 -11.15 -22.22 -5.22
C PRO A 354 -12.51 -22.90 -5.01
N GLU A 355 -12.86 -23.24 -3.76
CA GLU A 355 -14.19 -23.80 -3.43
C GLU A 355 -15.26 -22.71 -3.40
N LEU A 356 -14.91 -21.48 -3.00
CA LEU A 356 -15.77 -20.31 -3.17
C LEU A 356 -16.08 -20.09 -4.67
N SER A 357 -15.09 -20.14 -5.57
CA SER A 357 -15.35 -20.07 -7.02
C SER A 357 -16.33 -21.15 -7.50
N LYS A 358 -16.17 -22.39 -7.02
CA LYS A 358 -17.07 -23.51 -7.37
C LYS A 358 -18.49 -23.32 -6.84
N LEU A 359 -18.64 -22.75 -5.64
CA LEU A 359 -19.94 -22.38 -5.06
C LEU A 359 -20.62 -21.27 -5.88
N LEU A 360 -19.87 -20.25 -6.29
CA LEU A 360 -20.37 -19.12 -7.08
C LEU A 360 -20.80 -19.54 -8.51
N ALA A 361 -20.04 -20.44 -9.13
CA ALA A 361 -20.38 -21.09 -10.41
C ALA A 361 -21.50 -22.16 -10.28
N GLY A 362 -21.98 -22.46 -9.06
CA GLY A 362 -23.03 -23.45 -8.83
C GLY A 362 -22.58 -24.92 -8.95
N HIS A 363 -21.28 -25.19 -9.07
CA HIS A 363 -20.70 -26.54 -9.10
C HIS A 363 -20.56 -27.20 -7.71
N MET A 364 -20.92 -26.48 -6.64
CA MET A 364 -20.87 -26.95 -5.26
C MET A 364 -22.04 -26.35 -4.46
N SER A 365 -22.61 -27.11 -3.53
CA SER A 365 -23.54 -26.57 -2.52
C SER A 365 -22.84 -26.37 -1.17
N LEU A 366 -23.45 -25.54 -0.30
CA LEU A 366 -22.95 -25.37 1.07
C LEU A 366 -23.05 -26.64 1.91
N ASP A 367 -24.01 -27.52 1.61
CA ASP A 367 -24.12 -28.83 2.29
C ASP A 367 -22.98 -29.75 1.88
N ASP A 368 -22.45 -29.64 0.66
CA ASP A 368 -21.28 -30.41 0.21
C ASP A 368 -19.99 -29.86 0.82
N ALA A 369 -19.89 -28.54 0.98
CA ALA A 369 -18.82 -27.91 1.75
C ALA A 369 -18.89 -28.31 3.25
N ALA A 370 -20.08 -28.41 3.83
CA ALA A 370 -20.27 -28.84 5.23
C ALA A 370 -19.81 -30.28 5.49
N LYS A 371 -19.97 -31.17 4.51
CA LYS A 371 -19.51 -32.58 4.58
C LYS A 371 -17.98 -32.68 4.49
N ARG A 372 -17.30 -31.70 3.88
CA ARG A 372 -15.84 -31.70 3.71
C ARG A 372 -15.15 -31.17 4.97
N ARG A 373 -14.30 -32.00 5.57
CA ARG A 373 -13.32 -31.52 6.55
C ARG A 373 -12.13 -30.89 5.85
N MET A 374 -12.13 -29.56 5.75
CA MET A 374 -10.90 -28.82 5.48
C MET A 374 -9.86 -29.10 6.58
N ARG A 375 -8.62 -29.36 6.17
CA ARG A 375 -7.45 -29.45 7.06
C ARG A 375 -6.68 -28.14 7.04
N ILE A 376 -6.16 -27.71 8.18
CA ILE A 376 -5.37 -26.47 8.32
C ILE A 376 -4.04 -26.82 8.97
N GLU A 377 -2.95 -26.56 8.26
CA GLU A 377 -1.59 -26.96 8.70
C GLU A 377 -0.96 -25.89 9.60
N HIS A 378 -1.13 -24.62 9.21
CA HIS A 378 -0.55 -23.45 9.86
C HIS A 378 -1.64 -22.44 10.26
N PHE A 379 -1.38 -21.66 11.31
CA PHE A 379 -2.26 -20.59 11.79
C PHE A 379 -1.46 -19.29 11.88
N SER A 380 -2.12 -18.15 11.68
CA SER A 380 -1.49 -16.83 11.84
C SER A 380 -0.75 -16.70 13.17
N THR A 381 0.38 -16.02 13.15
CA THR A 381 1.11 -15.61 14.38
C THR A 381 0.34 -14.63 15.26
N GLY A 382 -0.82 -14.15 14.80
CA GLY A 382 -1.69 -13.23 15.53
C GLY A 382 -1.23 -11.78 15.46
N PHE A 383 -2.18 -10.85 15.58
CA PHE A 383 -1.85 -9.43 15.60
C PHE A 383 -1.05 -9.10 16.87
N ARG A 384 0.04 -8.35 16.72
CA ARG A 384 0.96 -7.96 17.82
C ARG A 384 1.51 -9.15 18.63
N GLY A 385 1.76 -10.29 17.98
CA GLY A 385 2.34 -11.48 18.62
C GLY A 385 1.39 -12.25 19.55
N GLN A 386 0.10 -11.88 19.60
CA GLN A 386 -0.91 -12.63 20.34
C GLN A 386 -1.32 -13.91 19.59
N ASN A 387 -0.39 -14.86 19.49
CA ASN A 387 -0.65 -16.15 18.86
C ASN A 387 -1.54 -17.02 19.77
N LEU A 388 -2.85 -17.02 19.51
CA LEU A 388 -3.81 -17.86 20.22
C LEU A 388 -3.56 -19.36 20.01
N ALA A 389 -3.03 -19.80 18.86
CA ALA A 389 -2.74 -21.21 18.61
C ALA A 389 -1.59 -21.72 19.50
N LYS A 390 -0.59 -20.88 19.81
CA LYS A 390 0.48 -21.21 20.78
C LYS A 390 0.01 -21.31 22.24
N LYS A 391 -1.18 -20.78 22.55
CA LYS A 391 -1.79 -20.83 23.89
C LYS A 391 -2.99 -21.79 23.98
N ALA A 392 -3.35 -22.44 22.87
CA ALA A 392 -4.47 -23.36 22.80
C ALA A 392 -4.13 -24.69 23.48
N SER A 393 -5.16 -25.39 23.98
CA SER A 393 -4.98 -26.78 24.39
C SER A 393 -4.66 -27.66 23.17
N PRO A 394 -3.95 -28.80 23.34
CA PRO A 394 -3.73 -29.75 22.25
C PRO A 394 -5.03 -30.23 21.59
N GLU A 395 -6.10 -30.37 22.37
CA GLU A 395 -7.44 -30.72 21.90
C GLU A 395 -8.01 -29.65 20.97
N ASP A 396 -8.00 -28.38 21.39
CA ASP A 396 -8.54 -27.28 20.58
C ASP A 396 -7.69 -27.04 19.32
N LEU A 397 -6.38 -27.31 19.40
CA LEU A 397 -5.50 -27.32 18.23
C LEU A 397 -5.89 -28.44 17.25
N ALA A 398 -6.08 -29.67 17.72
CA ALA A 398 -6.50 -30.80 16.88
C ALA A 398 -7.88 -30.58 16.26
N ILE A 399 -8.82 -30.00 17.02
CA ILE A 399 -10.13 -29.58 16.50
C ILE A 399 -9.93 -28.54 15.40
N ALA A 400 -9.21 -27.44 15.67
CA ALA A 400 -9.02 -26.35 14.73
C ALA A 400 -8.30 -26.79 13.44
N LYS A 401 -7.31 -27.68 13.54
CA LYS A 401 -6.63 -28.30 12.37
C LYS A 401 -7.56 -29.20 11.57
N GLY A 402 -8.57 -29.79 12.21
CA GLY A 402 -9.56 -30.69 11.61
C GLY A 402 -9.29 -32.17 11.83
N ASP A 403 -8.20 -32.49 12.53
CA ASP A 403 -7.81 -33.84 12.89
C ASP A 403 -8.81 -34.45 13.92
N ALA A 404 -9.40 -33.63 14.81
CA ALA A 404 -10.43 -34.05 15.78
C ALA A 404 -11.86 -33.55 15.43
N PRO A 405 -12.93 -34.29 15.81
CA PRO A 405 -14.31 -33.80 15.70
C PRO A 405 -14.56 -32.59 16.63
N PRO A 406 -15.42 -31.63 16.24
CA PRO A 406 -15.78 -30.53 17.11
C PRO A 406 -16.52 -31.03 18.37
N ARG A 407 -16.24 -30.42 19.52
CA ARG A 407 -16.99 -30.70 20.77
C ARG A 407 -18.48 -30.42 20.50
N GLN A 408 -19.34 -31.39 20.75
CA GLN A 408 -20.79 -31.15 20.71
C GLN A 408 -21.14 -30.17 21.84
N ILE A 409 -21.61 -28.96 21.51
CA ILE A 409 -22.18 -28.07 22.52
C ILE A 409 -23.52 -28.68 22.95
N ALA A 410 -23.53 -29.33 24.10
CA ALA A 410 -24.73 -29.83 24.73
C ALA A 410 -25.69 -28.65 25.01
N GLY A 411 -26.80 -28.57 24.28
CA GLY A 411 -27.93 -27.67 24.58
C GLY A 411 -28.13 -26.44 23.67
N GLY A 412 -27.43 -26.28 22.54
CA GLY A 412 -27.42 -25.01 21.79
C GLY A 412 -27.84 -25.02 20.32
N GLY A 413 -29.15 -24.91 20.03
CA GLY A 413 -29.64 -24.27 18.79
C GLY A 413 -30.39 -25.13 17.77
N ARG A 414 -31.63 -24.71 17.45
CA ARG A 414 -32.42 -25.23 16.32
C ARG A 414 -31.65 -25.06 15.01
N LYS A 415 -31.30 -26.17 14.33
CA LYS A 415 -30.88 -26.13 12.92
C LYS A 415 -31.99 -25.46 12.11
N ARG A 416 -31.75 -24.25 11.59
CA ARG A 416 -32.62 -23.69 10.56
C ARG A 416 -32.42 -24.53 9.30
N ALA A 417 -33.41 -25.34 8.96
CA ALA A 417 -33.44 -25.99 7.66
C ALA A 417 -33.37 -24.90 6.58
N ILE A 418 -32.37 -24.99 5.68
CA ILE A 418 -32.23 -24.08 4.54
C ILE A 418 -33.23 -24.53 3.47
N THR A 419 -34.51 -24.31 3.72
CA THR A 419 -35.56 -24.57 2.73
C THR A 419 -35.49 -23.52 1.63
N LYS A 420 -35.15 -23.95 0.41
CA LYS A 420 -35.32 -23.16 -0.81
C LYS A 420 -36.80 -22.82 -0.98
N GLY A 421 -37.20 -21.63 -0.52
CA GLY A 421 -38.59 -21.16 -0.58
C GLY A 421 -38.64 -19.71 -1.02
N SER A 422 -39.12 -19.48 -2.24
CA SER A 422 -39.51 -18.14 -2.70
C SER A 422 -40.55 -17.57 -1.75
N ARG A 423 -40.25 -16.44 -1.09
CA ARG A 423 -41.22 -15.72 -0.26
C ARG A 423 -42.05 -14.82 -1.17
N THR A 424 -43.14 -15.35 -1.70
CA THR A 424 -44.19 -14.54 -2.33
C THR A 424 -44.71 -13.49 -1.34
N ALA A 425 -45.03 -12.30 -1.86
CA ALA A 425 -45.39 -11.16 -1.05
C ALA A 425 -46.70 -11.41 -0.28
N ARG A 426 -46.71 -11.06 1.00
CA ARG A 426 -47.93 -11.01 1.81
C ARG A 426 -48.56 -9.62 1.61
N PRO A 427 -49.87 -9.51 1.30
CA PRO A 427 -50.50 -8.21 1.05
C PRO A 427 -50.49 -7.35 2.33
N LYS A 428 -50.35 -6.04 2.16
CA LYS A 428 -50.52 -5.07 3.25
C LYS A 428 -52.00 -5.02 3.62
N ALA A 429 -52.33 -5.34 4.88
CA ALA A 429 -53.62 -4.99 5.44
C ALA A 429 -53.58 -3.51 5.85
N ASP A 430 -54.60 -2.76 5.45
CA ASP A 430 -54.86 -1.40 5.91
C ASP A 430 -55.20 -1.40 7.41
N GLY A 431 -54.88 -0.33 8.12
CA GLY A 431 -54.74 -0.35 9.58
C GLY A 431 -54.56 1.01 10.23
N THR A 432 -55.51 1.91 9.99
CA THR A 432 -55.61 3.21 10.67
C THR A 432 -55.78 3.05 12.19
N ARG A 433 -54.85 3.59 13.01
CA ARG A 433 -55.16 4.11 14.36
C ARG A 433 -54.01 4.86 15.04
N GLY A 434 -54.38 5.94 15.73
CA GLY A 434 -53.86 6.20 17.08
C GLY A 434 -52.74 7.23 17.22
N SER A 435 -53.03 8.50 16.94
CA SER A 435 -52.29 9.59 17.58
C SER A 435 -52.42 9.49 19.11
N ARG A 436 -51.30 9.39 19.83
CA ARG A 436 -51.24 9.67 21.27
C ARG A 436 -50.07 10.59 21.59
N ARG A 437 -50.47 11.76 22.07
CA ARG A 437 -49.68 12.89 22.55
C ARG A 437 -49.19 12.57 23.98
N ALA A 438 -47.88 12.70 24.22
CA ALA A 438 -47.28 12.84 25.54
C ALA A 438 -46.25 13.98 25.40
N GLN A 439 -46.57 15.19 25.86
CA GLN A 439 -46.28 15.65 27.23
C GLN A 439 -44.78 15.57 27.55
N GLY A 440 -44.11 16.69 27.32
CA GLY A 440 -42.78 16.92 27.86
C GLY A 440 -42.85 17.25 29.35
N THR A 441 -41.69 17.16 30.00
CA THR A 441 -41.49 17.65 31.37
C THR A 441 -40.21 18.48 31.39
N ASP A 442 -40.37 19.77 31.56
CA ASP A 442 -39.27 20.70 31.80
C ASP A 442 -38.58 20.38 33.13
N ARG A 443 -37.26 20.60 33.19
CA ARG A 443 -36.52 20.77 34.44
C ARG A 443 -35.42 21.80 34.26
N ASP A 444 -35.76 23.04 34.57
CA ASP A 444 -34.78 24.04 35.02
C ASP A 444 -34.13 23.59 36.34
N GLY A 445 -32.91 24.09 36.58
CA GLY A 445 -32.13 23.81 37.78
C GLY A 445 -30.96 24.77 37.93
N THR A 446 -31.23 25.93 38.52
CA THR A 446 -30.28 27.04 38.71
C THR A 446 -29.36 26.90 39.93
N ALA A 447 -28.08 27.25 39.72
CA ALA A 447 -27.18 28.06 40.57
C ALA A 447 -27.10 27.90 42.12
N ALA A 448 -25.89 27.61 42.62
CA ALA A 448 -25.14 28.24 43.75
C ALA A 448 -23.80 27.44 43.91
N ALA A 449 -22.58 27.96 44.07
CA ALA A 449 -21.98 29.15 44.71
C ALA A 449 -21.54 28.92 46.18
N GLU A 450 -20.21 28.82 46.39
CA GLU A 450 -19.36 29.06 47.60
C GLU A 450 -17.91 28.71 47.14
N GLU A 451 -16.83 29.54 47.23
CA GLU A 451 -16.08 30.04 48.42
C GLU A 451 -15.55 28.91 49.32
N GLU A 452 -14.32 28.80 49.86
CA GLU A 452 -12.97 29.44 49.77
C GLU A 452 -11.96 28.33 50.23
N GLY A 453 -10.61 28.45 50.34
CA GLY A 453 -9.71 29.58 50.14
C GLY A 453 -8.25 29.34 50.59
N SER A 454 -7.34 30.23 50.13
CA SER A 454 -5.94 30.40 50.62
C SER A 454 -4.91 29.26 50.34
N ASN A 455 -3.58 29.44 50.38
CA ASN A 455 -2.74 30.65 50.58
C ASN A 455 -1.28 30.47 50.04
N GLY A 456 -0.53 31.58 49.91
CA GLY A 456 0.94 31.65 49.69
C GLY A 456 1.38 31.61 48.22
N GLY A 457 2.13 32.56 47.63
CA GLY A 457 3.12 33.51 48.19
C GLY A 457 4.54 33.00 47.85
N SER A 458 5.51 33.74 47.30
CA SER A 458 5.72 35.18 47.08
C SER A 458 6.66 35.36 45.85
N ALA A 459 6.36 36.24 44.88
CA ALA A 459 6.79 37.64 44.76
C ALA A 459 8.32 37.89 44.57
N ALA A 460 8.70 38.39 43.38
CA ALA A 460 9.84 39.30 43.20
C ALA A 460 9.61 40.24 41.98
N LYS A 461 9.54 41.56 42.22
CA LYS A 461 9.42 42.59 41.18
C LYS A 461 10.76 42.86 40.51
N ARG A 462 10.77 43.24 39.24
CA ARG A 462 11.45 44.50 38.82
C ARG A 462 10.88 45.07 37.52
N ARG A 463 10.65 46.39 37.53
CA ARG A 463 10.27 47.22 36.37
C ARG A 463 11.53 47.83 35.76
N ALA A 464 11.52 48.05 34.45
CA ALA A 464 12.16 49.21 33.84
C ALA A 464 11.34 49.66 32.62
N ARG A 465 11.03 50.96 32.54
CA ARG A 465 10.52 51.63 31.33
C ARG A 465 11.69 52.41 30.71
N ALA A 466 11.76 52.48 29.39
CA ALA A 466 12.35 53.61 28.68
C ALA A 466 11.58 53.86 27.37
N ARG A 467 11.44 55.13 26.99
CA ARG A 467 10.79 55.62 25.76
C ARG A 467 11.82 56.42 24.96
N SER A 468 11.90 56.16 23.65
CA SER A 468 12.34 57.08 22.58
C SER A 468 12.35 56.29 21.26
N GLY A 469 12.14 56.85 20.06
CA GLY A 469 11.84 58.24 19.68
C GLY A 469 12.55 58.58 18.36
N GLY A 470 11.79 58.84 17.28
CA GLY A 470 12.27 59.10 15.90
C GLY A 470 11.44 58.28 14.90
N ARG A 471 10.81 58.79 13.82
CA ARG A 471 11.11 59.89 12.88
C ARG A 471 12.55 59.79 12.34
N GLY A 472 12.81 59.63 11.04
CA GLY A 472 11.96 59.47 9.84
C GLY A 472 12.75 59.94 8.60
N ALA A 473 12.40 59.56 7.37
CA ALA A 473 12.80 60.25 6.13
C ALA A 473 12.20 59.58 4.86
N ASP A 474 11.76 60.42 3.92
CA ASP A 474 11.44 60.06 2.54
C ASP A 474 12.69 60.08 1.64
N ALA A 475 12.74 59.20 0.63
CA ALA A 475 13.41 59.44 -0.66
C ALA A 475 12.82 58.47 -1.71
N LYS A 476 11.95 58.93 -2.62
CA LYS A 476 12.19 59.58 -3.92
C LYS A 476 12.77 58.67 -5.02
N ALA A 477 12.05 58.66 -6.14
CA ALA A 477 12.29 57.91 -7.37
C ALA A 477 13.57 58.29 -8.13
N SER A 478 14.02 57.38 -8.99
CA SER A 478 14.78 57.71 -10.20
C SER A 478 14.32 56.84 -11.38
N SER A 479 13.88 57.51 -12.44
CA SER A 479 13.53 56.96 -13.76
C SER A 479 14.48 57.52 -14.82
N ALA A 480 14.53 56.87 -16.00
CA ALA A 480 15.39 57.18 -17.16
C ALA A 480 16.88 56.79 -16.97
N ALA A 481 17.54 56.16 -17.94
CA ALA A 481 17.37 56.22 -19.39
C ALA A 481 17.26 54.83 -20.07
#